data_AF-A0A2E0EKH6-F1
#
_entry.id   AF-A0A2E0EKH6-F1
#
_cell.length_a   1.000
_cell.length_b   1.000
_cell.length_c   1.000
_cell.angle_alpha   90.00
_cell.angle_beta   90.00
_cell.angle_gamma   90.00
#
_symmetry.space_group_name_H-M   'P 1'
#
loop_
_entity.id
_entity.type
_entity.pdbx_description
1 polymer ?
#
loop_
_entity_poly.entity_id
_entity_poly.type
_entity_poly.pdbx_seq_one_letter_code
_entity_poly.pdbx_strand_id
1 'polypeptide(L)'
;MEQSVHSSAWDSIRDATLKYSGVAYLAADAALVVHGLLNKHYNSARTGAIWGLGGLALAKYGEEPEEYQIRKLAYELDDYLTKEGIAIPPQSQLHTVAARKSLAHGLEKFCYDHPSEILNTIYGLGAAFLVKQGLQNSDRALAASGALVMGGALAGLLTKENKAEADPNDSLVDKIQKNPLAVSGGLYMLNNVALAKSAWNEQQRMPHNKSFMLKYGAVAAYVTANTLLGMSSKDAATEHSDVPLQEVEAMAAEVLAAQPKEQREALINMVAEHLTQDEAIDQSKEAIIAQLTSRVENRPVQVAEATHDGRLMPEPTKHI
;
A
#
# COMPACT_ATOMS: atom_id res chain seq x y z
N MET A 1 19.48 -4.50 -27.92
CA MET A 1 20.29 -4.39 -26.68
C MET A 1 19.53 -3.47 -25.76
N GLU A 2 18.54 -4.01 -25.05
CA GLU A 2 17.93 -3.31 -23.93
C GLU A 2 18.98 -3.27 -22.82
N GLN A 3 19.38 -2.07 -22.42
CA GLN A 3 20.05 -1.91 -21.15
C GLN A 3 18.98 -2.24 -20.11
N SER A 4 19.08 -3.43 -19.50
CA SER A 4 18.35 -3.68 -18.25
C SER A 4 18.79 -2.57 -17.30
N VAL A 5 17.92 -1.58 -17.09
CA VAL A 5 18.14 -0.54 -16.10
C VAL A 5 18.18 -1.30 -14.78
N HIS A 6 19.39 -1.56 -14.28
CA HIS A 6 19.55 -2.10 -12.95
C HIS A 6 18.91 -1.07 -12.03
N SER A 7 17.71 -1.39 -11.51
CA SER A 7 17.11 -0.63 -10.43
C SER A 7 18.19 -0.49 -9.37
N SER A 8 18.51 0.76 -9.05
CA SER A 8 19.58 1.00 -8.12
C SER A 8 19.16 0.42 -6.77
N ALA A 9 20.11 -0.03 -5.95
CA ALA A 9 19.78 -0.46 -4.58
C ALA A 9 19.01 0.62 -3.80
N TRP A 10 19.10 1.88 -4.24
CA TRP A 10 18.35 3.00 -3.70
C TRP A 10 16.86 2.97 -4.02
N ASP A 11 16.47 2.55 -5.23
CA ASP A 11 15.07 2.48 -5.65
C ASP A 11 14.35 1.39 -4.84
N SER A 12 14.95 0.20 -4.74
CA SER A 12 14.40 -0.88 -3.89
C SER A 12 14.27 -0.49 -2.42
N ILE A 13 15.17 0.35 -1.89
CA ILE A 13 15.04 0.89 -0.53
C ILE A 13 13.88 1.88 -0.47
N ARG A 14 13.76 2.78 -1.46
CA ARG A 14 12.71 3.80 -1.57
C ARG A 14 11.32 3.16 -1.58
N ASP A 15 11.14 2.12 -2.39
CA ASP A 15 9.85 1.45 -2.59
C ASP A 15 9.41 0.71 -1.31
N ALA A 16 10.38 0.20 -0.56
CA ALA A 16 10.13 -0.45 0.72
C ALA A 16 10.11 0.53 1.92
N THR A 17 10.30 1.84 1.74
CA THR A 17 10.39 2.80 2.86
C THR A 17 9.13 2.84 3.71
N LEU A 18 7.93 2.77 3.11
CA LEU A 18 6.68 2.74 3.88
C LEU A 18 6.62 1.52 4.79
N LYS A 19 6.84 0.32 4.26
CA LYS A 19 6.86 -0.92 5.03
C LYS A 19 7.88 -0.86 6.17
N TYR A 20 9.11 -0.44 5.89
CA TYR A 20 10.14 -0.32 6.91
C TYR A 20 9.83 0.77 7.95
N SER A 21 9.19 1.86 7.55
CA SER A 21 8.68 2.86 8.49
C SER A 21 7.63 2.26 9.43
N GLY A 22 6.73 1.42 8.92
CA GLY A 22 5.75 0.68 9.71
C GLY A 22 6.38 -0.26 10.74
N VAL A 23 7.42 -1.00 10.35
CA VAL A 23 8.18 -1.88 11.27
C VAL A 23 8.86 -1.05 12.36
N ALA A 24 9.46 0.08 12.00
CA ALA A 24 10.10 0.98 12.97
C ALA A 24 9.07 1.60 13.93
N TYR A 25 7.89 2.01 13.44
CA TYR A 25 6.78 2.45 14.28
C TYR A 25 6.34 1.37 15.25
N LEU A 26 6.13 0.13 14.79
CA LEU A 26 5.77 -1.00 15.65
C LEU A 26 6.77 -1.24 16.78
N ALA A 27 8.06 -1.15 16.48
CA ALA A 27 9.11 -1.29 17.50
C ALA A 27 9.02 -0.18 18.55
N ALA A 28 8.80 1.07 18.11
CA ALA A 28 8.63 2.21 19.00
C ALA A 28 7.38 2.08 19.88
N ASP A 29 6.26 1.71 19.28
CA ASP A 29 4.97 1.54 19.94
C ASP A 29 5.01 0.40 20.96
N ALA A 30 5.62 -0.74 20.62
CA ALA A 30 5.83 -1.84 21.55
C ALA A 30 6.69 -1.42 22.74
N ALA A 31 7.77 -0.66 22.51
CA ALA A 31 8.60 -0.13 23.58
C ALA A 31 7.82 0.82 24.51
N LEU A 32 6.94 1.67 23.96
CA LEU A 32 6.04 2.51 24.77
C LEU A 32 5.00 1.71 25.56
N VAL A 33 4.44 0.64 24.97
CA VAL A 33 3.51 -0.27 25.66
C VAL A 33 4.20 -0.92 26.86
N VAL A 34 5.36 -1.54 26.63
CA VAL A 34 6.12 -2.21 27.69
C VAL A 34 6.55 -1.21 28.76
N HIS A 35 7.05 -0.04 28.38
CA HIS A 35 7.39 1.03 29.32
C HIS A 35 6.18 1.42 30.18
N GLY A 36 5.02 1.64 29.56
CA GLY A 36 3.81 2.04 30.23
C GLY A 36 3.31 0.98 31.22
N LEU A 37 3.35 -0.29 30.85
CA LEU A 37 2.95 -1.40 31.72
C LEU A 37 3.90 -1.55 32.92
N LEU A 38 5.22 -1.52 32.69
CA LEU A 38 6.22 -1.66 33.76
C LEU A 38 6.12 -0.54 34.81
N ASN A 39 5.76 0.68 34.38
CA ASN A 39 5.64 1.85 35.25
C ASN A 39 4.21 2.18 35.67
N LYS A 40 3.23 1.32 35.36
CA LYS A 40 1.79 1.54 35.61
C LYS A 40 1.25 2.84 34.98
N HIS A 41 1.87 3.32 33.91
CA HIS A 41 1.40 4.43 33.09
C HIS A 41 0.46 3.92 31.99
N TYR A 42 -0.74 3.48 32.38
CA TYR A 42 -1.69 2.82 31.46
C TYR A 42 -2.09 3.68 30.26
N ASN A 43 -2.09 5.00 30.40
CA ASN A 43 -2.37 5.90 29.26
C ASN A 43 -1.27 5.83 28.20
N SER A 44 0.01 5.80 28.60
CA SER A 44 1.12 5.62 27.66
C SER A 44 1.05 4.26 26.97
N ALA A 45 0.71 3.21 27.72
CA ALA A 45 0.51 1.89 27.14
C ALA A 45 -0.66 1.86 26.14
N ARG A 46 -1.77 2.52 26.47
CA ARG A 46 -2.92 2.65 25.57
C ARG A 46 -2.57 3.43 24.30
N THR A 47 -1.85 4.54 24.41
CA THR A 47 -1.40 5.32 23.25
C THR A 47 -0.50 4.47 22.34
N GLY A 48 0.50 3.79 22.91
CA GLY A 48 1.36 2.89 22.14
C GLY A 48 0.57 1.76 21.47
N ALA A 49 -0.43 1.20 22.14
CA ALA A 49 -1.28 0.17 21.54
C ALA A 49 -2.12 0.69 20.35
N ILE A 50 -2.66 1.92 20.44
CA ILE A 50 -3.43 2.53 19.35
C ILE A 50 -2.50 2.83 18.16
N TRP A 51 -1.38 3.51 18.39
CA TRP A 51 -0.42 3.82 17.33
C TRP A 51 0.19 2.56 16.70
N GLY A 52 0.38 1.49 17.51
CA GLY A 52 0.80 0.19 17.02
C GLY A 52 -0.13 -0.42 15.96
N LEU A 53 -1.43 -0.08 15.97
CA LEU A 53 -2.33 -0.49 14.88
C LEU A 53 -1.97 0.21 13.55
N GLY A 54 -1.55 1.47 13.61
CA GLY A 54 -1.07 2.23 12.46
C GLY A 54 0.26 1.69 11.95
N GLY A 55 1.22 1.44 12.85
CA GLY A 55 2.47 0.78 12.51
C GLY A 55 2.25 -0.60 11.87
N LEU A 56 1.31 -1.39 12.39
CA LEU A 56 0.95 -2.71 11.84
C LEU A 56 0.34 -2.61 10.45
N ALA A 57 -0.61 -1.70 10.26
CA ALA A 57 -1.23 -1.47 8.97
C ALA A 57 -0.17 -1.08 7.94
N LEU A 58 0.72 -0.14 8.27
CA LEU A 58 1.77 0.32 7.38
C LEU A 58 2.84 -0.77 7.11
N ALA A 59 3.21 -1.56 8.12
CA ALA A 59 4.16 -2.66 7.93
C ALA A 59 3.60 -3.79 7.05
N LYS A 60 2.28 -3.99 7.06
CA LYS A 60 1.62 -5.02 6.25
C LYS A 60 1.26 -4.53 4.85
N TYR A 61 0.78 -3.29 4.73
CA TYR A 61 0.18 -2.75 3.51
C TYR A 61 0.99 -1.64 2.85
N GLY A 62 2.14 -1.26 3.42
CA GLY A 62 3.04 -0.26 2.84
C GLY A 62 3.85 -0.75 1.65
N GLU A 63 3.68 -2.01 1.22
CA GLU A 63 4.28 -2.58 0.01
C GLU A 63 3.26 -3.57 -0.57
N GLU A 64 2.85 -3.38 -1.82
CA GLU A 64 1.88 -4.24 -2.50
C GLU A 64 2.59 -5.51 -3.01
N PRO A 65 2.22 -6.71 -2.53
CA PRO A 65 2.86 -7.94 -3.00
C PRO A 65 2.50 -8.22 -4.46
N GLU A 66 3.43 -8.80 -5.23
CA GLU A 66 3.25 -9.11 -6.67
C GLU A 66 1.93 -9.84 -6.95
N GLU A 67 1.59 -10.85 -6.16
CA GLU A 67 0.33 -11.62 -6.29
C GLU A 67 -0.93 -10.74 -6.23
N TYR A 68 -0.87 -9.66 -5.45
CA TYR A 68 -1.97 -8.72 -5.33
C TYR A 68 -1.99 -7.75 -6.52
N GLN A 69 -0.82 -7.28 -6.99
CA GLN A 69 -0.69 -6.47 -8.21
C GLN A 69 -1.25 -7.19 -9.44
N ILE A 70 -0.86 -8.46 -9.65
CA ILE A 70 -1.39 -9.34 -10.72
C ILE A 70 -2.91 -9.41 -10.64
N ARG A 71 -3.43 -9.62 -9.43
CA ARG A 71 -4.87 -9.78 -9.21
C ARG A 71 -5.64 -8.49 -9.47
N LYS A 72 -5.10 -7.34 -9.05
CA LYS A 72 -5.68 -6.02 -9.30
C LYS A 72 -5.81 -5.77 -10.81
N LEU A 73 -4.71 -5.91 -11.55
CA LEU A 73 -4.68 -5.76 -13.01
C LEU A 73 -5.60 -6.78 -13.71
N ALA A 74 -5.64 -8.03 -13.24
CA ALA A 74 -6.55 -9.05 -13.75
C ALA A 74 -8.03 -8.70 -13.52
N TYR A 75 -8.39 -8.11 -12.36
CA TYR A 75 -9.76 -7.64 -12.13
C TYR A 75 -10.15 -6.48 -13.03
N GLU A 76 -9.23 -5.53 -13.24
CA GLU A 76 -9.46 -4.37 -14.10
C GLU A 76 -9.65 -4.81 -15.56
N LEU A 77 -8.81 -5.74 -16.02
CA LEU A 77 -8.94 -6.35 -17.33
C LEU A 77 -10.23 -7.17 -17.48
N ASP A 78 -10.61 -7.99 -16.50
CA ASP A 78 -11.88 -8.75 -16.50
C ASP A 78 -13.10 -7.82 -16.59
N ASP A 79 -13.11 -6.75 -15.79
CA ASP A 79 -14.17 -5.76 -15.78
C ASP A 79 -14.26 -4.98 -17.10
N TYR A 80 -13.11 -4.59 -17.66
CA TYR A 80 -13.01 -3.94 -18.96
C TYR A 80 -13.54 -4.83 -20.09
N LEU A 81 -13.04 -6.06 -20.22
CA LEU A 81 -13.47 -7.00 -21.25
C LEU A 81 -14.97 -7.31 -21.15
N THR A 82 -15.48 -7.47 -19.93
CA THR A 82 -16.92 -7.69 -19.69
C THR A 82 -17.75 -6.49 -20.13
N LYS A 83 -17.31 -5.26 -19.86
CA LYS A 83 -17.99 -4.01 -20.29
C LYS A 83 -18.02 -3.85 -21.81
N GLU A 84 -16.94 -4.25 -22.48
CA GLU A 84 -16.85 -4.27 -23.95
C GLU A 84 -17.63 -5.44 -24.59
N GLY A 85 -18.28 -6.29 -23.78
CA GLY A 85 -19.08 -7.41 -24.26
C GLY A 85 -18.24 -8.59 -24.78
N ILE A 86 -16.97 -8.66 -24.40
CA ILE A 86 -16.06 -9.73 -24.80
C ILE A 86 -16.25 -10.93 -23.87
N ALA A 87 -16.57 -12.09 -24.45
CA ALA A 87 -16.78 -13.30 -23.68
C ALA A 87 -15.47 -13.85 -23.12
N ILE A 88 -15.36 -13.91 -21.79
CA ILE A 88 -14.22 -14.49 -21.07
C ILE A 88 -14.49 -15.98 -20.83
N PRO A 89 -13.64 -16.91 -21.33
CA PRO A 89 -13.84 -18.33 -21.09
C PRO A 89 -13.81 -18.69 -19.59
N PRO A 90 -14.77 -19.48 -19.06
CA PRO A 90 -14.80 -19.84 -17.64
C PRO A 90 -13.56 -20.57 -17.13
N GLN A 91 -12.87 -21.30 -18.02
CA GLN A 91 -11.64 -22.02 -17.72
C GLN A 91 -10.38 -21.14 -17.80
N SER A 92 -10.51 -19.88 -18.19
CA SER A 92 -9.36 -18.99 -18.29
C SER A 92 -8.78 -18.67 -16.92
N GLN A 93 -7.47 -18.43 -16.88
CA GLN A 93 -6.81 -17.96 -15.67
C GLN A 93 -7.37 -16.60 -15.24
N LEU A 94 -7.68 -15.72 -16.20
CA LEU A 94 -8.32 -14.44 -15.92
C LEU A 94 -9.59 -14.62 -15.10
N HIS A 95 -10.50 -15.49 -15.53
CA HIS A 95 -11.75 -15.76 -14.82
C HIS A 95 -11.49 -16.31 -13.41
N THR A 96 -10.53 -17.23 -13.27
CA THR A 96 -10.20 -17.85 -11.97
C THR A 96 -9.66 -16.84 -10.96
N VAL A 97 -8.80 -15.95 -11.42
CA VAL A 97 -8.22 -14.87 -10.60
C VAL A 97 -9.28 -13.80 -10.30
N ALA A 98 -10.12 -13.47 -11.30
CA ALA A 98 -11.13 -12.42 -11.21
C ALA A 98 -12.45 -12.81 -10.49
N ALA A 99 -12.70 -14.10 -10.27
CA ALA A 99 -13.93 -14.57 -9.63
C ALA A 99 -14.01 -14.29 -8.11
N ARG A 100 -12.92 -13.84 -7.45
CA ARG A 100 -12.84 -13.72 -5.98
C ARG A 100 -13.23 -12.33 -5.44
N LYS A 101 -14.34 -11.75 -5.91
CA LYS A 101 -14.89 -10.47 -5.40
C LYS A 101 -15.60 -10.67 -4.04
N SER A 102 -14.83 -10.67 -2.95
CA SER A 102 -15.35 -10.73 -1.57
C SER A 102 -15.22 -9.39 -0.85
N LEU A 103 -16.04 -9.13 0.18
CA LEU A 103 -15.93 -7.92 1.02
C LEU A 103 -14.55 -7.81 1.69
N ALA A 104 -13.97 -8.96 2.09
CA ALA A 104 -12.62 -9.01 2.64
C ALA A 104 -11.57 -8.49 1.65
N HIS A 105 -11.72 -8.84 0.36
CA HIS A 105 -10.84 -8.36 -0.69
C HIS A 105 -10.99 -6.84 -0.91
N GLY A 106 -12.22 -6.31 -0.89
CA GLY A 106 -12.43 -4.86 -0.99
C GLY A 106 -11.80 -4.07 0.16
N LEU A 107 -11.83 -4.62 1.38
CA LEU A 107 -11.15 -4.04 2.53
C LEU A 107 -9.63 -4.12 2.41
N GLU A 108 -9.10 -5.27 1.99
CA GLU A 108 -7.67 -5.45 1.73
C GLU A 108 -7.17 -4.48 0.65
N LYS A 109 -7.94 -4.31 -0.43
CA LYS A 109 -7.67 -3.33 -1.47
C LYS A 109 -7.60 -1.91 -0.93
N PHE A 110 -8.60 -1.50 -0.17
CA PHE A 110 -8.59 -0.21 0.49
C PHE A 110 -7.34 -0.02 1.37
N CYS A 111 -6.83 -1.08 2.01
CA CYS A 111 -5.63 -1.00 2.82
C CYS A 111 -4.34 -0.82 2.01
N TYR A 112 -4.20 -1.49 0.86
CA TYR A 112 -3.06 -1.32 -0.04
C TYR A 112 -3.09 0.00 -0.82
N ASP A 113 -4.28 0.48 -1.17
CA ASP A 113 -4.44 1.75 -1.90
C ASP A 113 -4.23 2.99 -1.00
N HIS A 114 -4.45 2.85 0.31
CA HIS A 114 -4.46 3.97 1.26
C HIS A 114 -3.68 3.71 2.57
N PRO A 115 -2.46 3.13 2.54
CA PRO A 115 -1.74 2.75 3.75
C PRO A 115 -1.35 3.97 4.59
N SER A 116 -1.00 5.08 3.95
CA SER A 116 -0.60 6.33 4.60
C SER A 116 -1.79 7.03 5.28
N GLU A 117 -2.96 7.01 4.66
CA GLU A 117 -4.21 7.56 5.17
C GLU A 117 -4.68 6.76 6.38
N ILE A 118 -4.56 5.42 6.34
CA ILE A 118 -4.88 4.55 7.48
C ILE A 118 -3.96 4.87 8.66
N LEU A 119 -2.64 4.95 8.43
CA LEU A 119 -1.66 5.35 9.45
C LEU A 119 -2.06 6.70 10.08
N ASN A 120 -2.22 7.73 9.25
CA ASN A 120 -2.51 9.08 9.71
C ASN A 120 -3.87 9.16 10.43
N THR A 121 -4.89 8.41 9.99
CA THR A 121 -6.18 8.32 10.68
C THR A 121 -6.01 7.76 12.09
N ILE A 122 -5.29 6.64 12.22
CA ILE A 122 -5.04 6.01 13.52
C ILE A 122 -4.22 6.94 14.42
N TYR A 123 -3.21 7.60 13.86
CA TYR A 123 -2.36 8.53 14.60
C TYR A 123 -3.12 9.76 15.06
N GLY A 124 -3.98 10.33 14.21
CA GLY A 124 -4.86 11.44 14.54
C GLY A 124 -5.84 11.09 15.66
N LEU A 125 -6.43 9.89 15.64
CA LEU A 125 -7.28 9.40 16.73
C LEU A 125 -6.49 9.25 18.04
N GLY A 126 -5.32 8.62 18.00
CA GLY A 126 -4.43 8.51 19.18
C GLY A 126 -4.00 9.88 19.73
N ALA A 127 -3.70 10.82 18.84
CA ALA A 127 -3.31 12.18 19.17
C ALA A 127 -4.44 12.98 19.83
N ALA A 128 -5.69 12.79 19.41
CA ALA A 128 -6.85 13.40 20.05
C ALA A 128 -6.98 13.00 21.53
N PHE A 129 -6.71 11.73 21.85
CA PHE A 129 -6.65 11.28 23.24
C PHE A 129 -5.53 11.97 24.03
N LEU A 130 -4.34 12.14 23.44
CA LEU A 130 -3.22 12.85 24.07
C LEU A 130 -3.54 14.33 24.33
N VAL A 131 -4.13 15.04 23.36
CA VAL A 131 -4.55 16.44 23.54
C VAL A 131 -5.55 16.54 24.69
N LYS A 132 -6.61 15.72 24.65
CA LYS A 132 -7.64 15.70 25.70
C LYS A 132 -7.02 15.42 27.08
N GLN A 133 -6.14 14.43 27.16
CA GLN A 133 -5.47 14.06 28.41
C GLN A 133 -4.55 15.19 28.90
N GLY A 134 -3.80 15.84 28.03
CA GLY A 134 -2.93 16.97 28.38
C GLY A 134 -3.74 18.14 28.95
N LEU A 135 -4.86 18.49 28.32
CA LEU A 135 -5.76 19.52 28.82
C LEU A 135 -6.39 19.17 30.18
N GLN A 136 -6.88 17.93 30.34
CA GLN A 136 -7.48 17.48 31.61
C GLN A 136 -6.50 17.45 32.78
N ASN A 137 -5.23 17.17 32.52
CA ASN A 137 -4.18 17.11 33.55
C ASN A 137 -3.34 18.39 33.65
N SER A 138 -3.70 19.45 32.91
CA SER A 138 -2.90 20.68 32.80
C SER A 138 -1.45 20.46 32.34
N ASP A 139 -1.19 19.35 31.64
CA ASP A 139 0.10 19.02 31.03
C ASP A 139 0.16 19.61 29.62
N ARG A 140 0.68 20.84 29.54
CA ARG A 140 0.84 21.58 28.28
C ARG A 140 1.78 20.88 27.30
N ALA A 141 2.78 20.13 27.79
CA ALA A 141 3.72 19.44 26.94
C ALA A 141 3.05 18.24 26.24
N LEU A 142 2.25 17.48 26.99
CA LEU A 142 1.45 16.38 26.45
C LEU A 142 0.40 16.88 25.43
N ALA A 143 -0.27 17.99 25.76
CA ALA A 143 -1.23 18.60 24.84
C ALA A 143 -0.58 19.08 23.54
N ALA A 144 0.59 19.72 23.63
CA ALA A 144 1.36 20.16 22.46
C ALA A 144 1.87 18.99 21.62
N SER A 145 2.35 17.92 22.25
CA SER A 145 2.73 16.66 21.59
C SER A 145 1.57 16.07 20.80
N GLY A 146 0.39 15.94 21.42
CA GLY A 146 -0.82 15.51 20.74
C GLY A 146 -1.22 16.44 19.59
N ALA A 147 -1.10 17.76 19.76
CA ALA A 147 -1.43 18.72 18.71
C ALA A 147 -0.49 18.60 17.50
N LEU A 148 0.81 18.37 17.72
CA LEU A 148 1.79 18.15 16.64
C LEU A 148 1.48 16.87 15.85
N VAL A 149 1.23 15.76 16.54
CA VAL A 149 0.87 14.50 15.87
C VAL A 149 -0.46 14.63 15.14
N MET A 150 -1.45 15.28 15.74
CA MET A 150 -2.74 15.53 15.07
C MET A 150 -2.57 16.43 13.84
N GLY A 151 -1.73 17.48 13.93
CA GLY A 151 -1.42 18.34 12.80
C GLY A 151 -0.73 17.59 11.66
N GLY A 152 0.22 16.71 11.98
CA GLY A 152 0.88 15.83 11.02
C GLY A 152 -0.11 14.90 10.34
N ALA A 153 -0.92 14.20 11.13
CA ALA A 153 -1.95 13.30 10.63
C ALA A 153 -2.95 14.00 9.69
N LEU A 154 -3.45 15.17 10.09
CA LEU A 154 -4.38 15.95 9.26
C LEU A 154 -3.71 16.50 8.00
N ALA A 155 -2.44 16.91 8.08
CA ALA A 155 -1.69 17.34 6.89
C ALA A 155 -1.59 16.18 5.88
N GLY A 156 -1.19 14.99 6.34
CA GLY A 156 -1.12 13.78 5.52
C GLY A 156 -2.48 13.36 4.95
N LEU A 157 -3.57 13.49 5.70
CA LEU A 157 -4.92 13.11 5.25
C LEU A 157 -5.56 14.09 4.29
N LEU A 158 -5.45 15.39 4.57
CA LEU A 158 -6.22 16.42 3.87
C LEU A 158 -5.47 17.03 2.69
N THR A 159 -4.16 16.82 2.61
CA THR A 159 -3.35 17.33 1.51
C THR A 159 -3.28 16.28 0.41
N LYS A 160 -3.86 16.59 -0.74
CA LYS A 160 -3.71 15.79 -1.95
C LYS A 160 -2.28 15.91 -2.46
N GLU A 161 -1.66 14.77 -2.75
CA GLU A 161 -0.31 14.76 -3.32
C GLU A 161 -0.36 15.25 -4.78
N ASN A 162 0.60 16.10 -5.14
CA ASN A 162 0.78 16.58 -6.50
C ASN A 162 2.12 16.05 -7.03
N LYS A 163 2.08 15.16 -8.02
CA LYS A 163 3.27 14.52 -8.61
C LYS A 163 4.09 15.44 -9.53
N ALA A 164 3.75 16.72 -9.66
CA ALA A 164 4.51 17.65 -10.49
C ALA A 164 5.98 17.71 -10.06
N GLU A 165 6.90 17.67 -11.04
CA GLU A 165 8.34 17.76 -10.80
C GLU A 165 8.70 18.96 -9.91
N ALA A 166 9.66 18.79 -9.00
CA ALA A 166 10.07 19.83 -8.07
C ALA A 166 10.64 21.05 -8.81
N ASP A 167 10.11 22.25 -8.52
CA ASP A 167 10.62 23.52 -9.05
C ASP A 167 11.34 24.25 -7.90
N PRO A 168 12.58 24.72 -8.09
CA PRO A 168 13.25 25.54 -7.08
C PRO A 168 12.44 26.76 -6.62
N ASN A 169 11.51 27.26 -7.43
CA ASN A 169 10.63 28.39 -7.16
C ASN A 169 9.27 28.00 -6.55
N ASP A 170 9.04 26.71 -6.26
CA ASP A 170 7.83 26.23 -5.59
C ASP A 170 7.54 27.04 -4.32
N SER A 171 6.29 27.46 -4.16
CA SER A 171 5.84 28.05 -2.90
C SER A 171 5.87 27.00 -1.79
N LEU A 172 5.77 27.43 -0.53
CA LEU A 172 5.67 26.49 0.60
C LEU A 172 4.45 25.56 0.46
N VAL A 173 3.34 26.06 -0.08
CA VAL A 173 2.13 25.27 -0.31
C VAL A 173 2.38 24.21 -1.37
N ASP A 174 3.08 24.55 -2.45
CA ASP A 174 3.42 23.60 -3.51
C ASP A 174 4.34 22.50 -2.97
N LYS A 175 5.33 22.83 -2.14
CA LYS A 175 6.20 21.84 -1.48
C LYS A 175 5.42 20.89 -0.55
N ILE A 176 4.43 21.43 0.18
CA ILE A 176 3.55 20.63 1.04
C ILE A 176 2.67 19.69 0.20
N GLN A 177 2.12 20.18 -0.93
CA GLN A 177 1.33 19.37 -1.84
C GLN A 177 2.18 18.31 -2.56
N LYS A 178 3.43 18.60 -2.89
CA LYS A 178 4.32 17.64 -3.55
C LYS A 178 4.73 16.49 -2.65
N ASN A 179 4.86 16.71 -1.33
CA ASN A 179 5.15 15.64 -0.39
C ASN A 179 4.48 15.88 0.97
N PRO A 180 3.18 15.56 1.11
CA PRO A 180 2.46 15.73 2.37
C PRO A 180 2.97 14.79 3.48
N LEU A 181 3.60 13.67 3.14
CA LEU A 181 4.21 12.76 4.10
C LEU A 181 5.47 13.33 4.74
N ALA A 182 6.25 14.14 4.01
CA ALA A 182 7.38 14.87 4.57
C ALA A 182 6.95 15.87 5.64
N VAL A 183 5.79 16.53 5.45
CA VAL A 183 5.20 17.44 6.46
C VAL A 183 4.77 16.65 7.69
N SER A 184 4.08 15.53 7.46
CA SER A 184 3.64 14.62 8.52
C SER A 184 4.84 14.11 9.34
N GLY A 185 5.85 13.58 8.67
CA GLY A 185 7.10 13.11 9.25
C GLY A 185 7.85 14.21 10.00
N GLY A 186 7.89 15.43 9.47
CA GLY A 186 8.48 16.59 10.15
C GLY A 186 7.77 16.95 11.46
N LEU A 187 6.43 16.99 11.46
CA LEU A 187 5.65 17.24 12.68
C LEU A 187 5.78 16.10 13.68
N TYR A 188 5.85 14.84 13.22
CA TYR A 188 6.15 13.69 14.06
C TYR A 188 7.58 13.75 14.63
N MET A 189 8.54 14.29 13.88
CA MET A 189 9.91 14.48 14.35
C MET A 189 9.99 15.52 15.48
N LEU A 190 9.22 16.61 15.38
CA LEU A 190 9.11 17.58 16.47
C LEU A 190 8.52 16.95 17.74
N ASN A 191 7.57 16.02 17.59
CA ASN A 191 7.06 15.24 18.71
C ASN A 191 8.15 14.34 19.35
N ASN A 192 9.07 13.78 18.57
CA ASN A 192 10.18 12.97 19.10
C ASN A 192 11.09 13.77 20.06
N VAL A 193 11.26 15.08 19.84
CA VAL A 193 12.01 15.95 20.77
C VAL A 193 11.34 15.99 22.14
N ALA A 194 10.00 16.08 22.18
CA ALA A 194 9.25 16.05 23.44
C ALA A 194 9.38 14.69 24.14
N LEU A 195 9.34 13.60 23.39
CA LEU A 195 9.52 12.25 23.92
C LEU A 195 10.95 12.03 24.46
N ALA A 196 11.98 12.51 23.75
CA ALA A 196 13.37 12.47 24.18
C ALA A 196 13.60 13.26 25.47
N LYS A 197 13.00 14.46 25.58
CA LYS A 197 13.02 15.25 26.81
C LYS A 197 12.31 14.55 27.96
N SER A 198 11.20 13.86 27.69
CA SER A 198 10.49 13.04 28.69
C SER A 198 11.37 11.88 29.19
N ALA A 199 12.05 11.17 28.28
CA ALA A 199 12.99 10.11 28.62
C ALA A 199 14.16 10.63 29.49
N TRP A 200 14.76 11.76 29.10
CA TRP A 200 15.83 12.41 29.86
C TRP A 200 15.37 12.80 31.27
N ASN A 201 14.21 13.44 31.40
CA ASN A 201 13.68 13.83 32.70
C ASN A 201 13.40 12.61 33.60
N GLU A 202 12.94 11.49 33.03
CA GLU A 202 12.74 10.24 33.78
C GLU A 202 14.07 9.65 34.25
N GLN A 203 15.09 9.63 33.39
CA GLN A 203 16.44 9.19 33.75
C GLN A 203 17.01 10.00 34.92
N GLN A 204 16.84 11.33 34.89
CA GLN A 204 17.32 12.21 35.96
C GLN A 204 16.56 11.99 37.28
N ARG A 205 15.25 11.72 37.23
CA ARG A 205 14.42 11.49 38.42
C ARG A 205 14.59 10.10 39.03
N MET A 206 14.80 9.08 38.19
CA MET A 206 14.83 7.68 38.58
C MET A 206 16.02 6.95 37.93
N PRO A 207 17.28 7.32 38.23
CA PRO A 207 18.45 6.79 37.53
C PRO A 207 18.64 5.28 37.68
N HIS A 208 18.10 4.67 38.75
CA HIS A 208 18.16 3.23 38.96
C HIS A 208 17.09 2.44 38.21
N ASN A 209 16.01 3.09 37.74
CA ASN A 209 14.96 2.43 36.97
C ASN A 209 15.37 2.39 35.49
N LYS A 210 15.81 1.23 35.00
CA LYS A 210 16.26 1.08 33.61
C LYS A 210 15.15 1.23 32.56
N SER A 211 13.88 1.38 32.95
CA SER A 211 12.78 1.54 31.98
C SER A 211 12.95 2.77 31.08
N PHE A 212 13.66 3.81 31.49
CA PHE A 212 13.93 4.96 30.63
C PHE A 212 14.65 4.56 29.32
N MET A 213 15.39 3.45 29.30
CA MET A 213 16.03 2.92 28.08
C MET A 213 15.01 2.50 27.02
N LEU A 214 13.82 2.01 27.42
CA LEU A 214 12.74 1.69 26.49
C LEU A 214 12.21 2.95 25.80
N LYS A 215 12.15 4.09 26.50
CA LYS A 215 11.77 5.37 25.90
C LYS A 215 12.82 5.89 24.93
N TYR A 216 14.11 5.76 25.24
CA TYR A 216 15.16 6.09 24.27
C TYR A 216 15.12 5.19 23.05
N GLY A 217 14.87 3.88 23.23
CA GLY A 217 14.62 2.95 22.13
C GLY A 217 13.44 3.38 21.27
N ALA A 218 12.32 3.78 21.89
CA ALA A 218 11.15 4.30 21.17
C ALA A 218 11.47 5.58 20.40
N VAL A 219 12.22 6.53 20.99
CA VAL A 219 12.65 7.76 20.30
C VAL A 219 13.49 7.42 19.06
N ALA A 220 14.49 6.55 19.20
CA ALA A 220 15.35 6.16 18.09
C ALA A 220 14.53 5.53 16.96
N ALA A 221 13.64 4.59 17.31
CA ALA A 221 12.76 3.92 16.36
C ALA A 221 11.79 4.91 15.67
N TYR A 222 11.19 5.86 16.39
CA TYR A 222 10.35 6.89 15.76
C TYR A 222 11.14 7.84 14.87
N VAL A 223 12.38 8.20 15.21
CA VAL A 223 13.23 9.02 14.34
C VAL A 223 13.46 8.28 13.03
N THR A 224 13.85 7.01 13.10
CA THR A 224 13.99 6.16 11.91
C THR A 224 12.69 6.08 11.11
N ALA A 225 11.56 5.80 11.77
CA ALA A 225 10.26 5.69 11.12
C ALA A 225 9.86 6.99 10.41
N ASN A 226 9.98 8.14 11.08
CA ASN A 226 9.61 9.44 10.52
C ASN A 226 10.54 9.87 9.38
N THR A 227 11.82 9.51 9.43
CA THR A 227 12.76 9.74 8.31
C THR A 227 12.36 8.91 7.09
N LEU A 228 12.09 7.62 7.27
CA LEU A 228 11.64 6.74 6.19
C LEU A 228 10.29 7.21 5.61
N LEU A 229 9.33 7.56 6.47
CA LEU A 229 8.03 8.07 6.06
C LEU A 229 8.16 9.37 5.25
N GLY A 230 9.03 10.29 5.68
CA GLY A 230 9.23 11.56 4.97
C GLY A 230 9.97 11.41 3.63
N MET A 231 10.67 10.29 3.42
CA MET A 231 11.30 9.95 2.14
C MET A 231 10.34 9.24 1.18
N SER A 232 9.21 8.75 1.68
CA SER A 232 8.21 8.05 0.88
C SER A 232 7.26 9.00 0.17
N SER A 233 6.69 8.55 -0.95
CA SER A 233 5.45 9.07 -1.54
C SER A 233 4.24 8.30 -0.96
N LYS A 234 3.01 8.80 -1.16
CA LYS A 234 1.82 8.02 -0.79
C LYS A 234 1.60 6.82 -1.69
N ASP A 235 2.03 6.93 -2.94
CA ASP A 235 1.86 5.92 -3.99
C ASP A 235 3.02 4.92 -4.05
N ALA A 236 3.99 4.98 -3.12
CA ALA A 236 5.14 4.06 -3.11
C ALA A 236 4.71 2.58 -3.01
N ALA A 237 3.54 2.31 -2.43
CA ALA A 237 3.00 0.95 -2.36
C ALA A 237 2.57 0.42 -3.74
N THR A 238 2.23 1.30 -4.70
CA THR A 238 1.62 0.95 -5.99
C THR A 238 2.60 0.98 -7.17
N GLU A 239 3.89 1.25 -6.96
CA GLU A 239 4.87 1.13 -8.05
C GLU A 239 4.95 -0.36 -8.47
N HIS A 240 4.63 -0.64 -9.74
CA HIS A 240 4.53 -1.99 -10.26
C HIS A 240 5.87 -2.49 -10.79
N SER A 241 6.17 -3.77 -10.54
CA SER A 241 7.23 -4.47 -11.27
C SER A 241 6.70 -4.95 -12.62
N ASP A 242 7.59 -5.21 -13.58
CA ASP A 242 7.20 -5.75 -14.91
C ASP A 242 6.56 -7.14 -14.82
N VAL A 243 6.83 -7.90 -13.75
CA VAL A 243 6.40 -9.29 -13.59
C VAL A 243 4.86 -9.41 -13.56
N PRO A 244 4.13 -8.64 -12.74
CA PRO A 244 2.67 -8.56 -12.78
C PRO A 244 2.07 -8.36 -14.17
N LEU A 245 2.63 -7.45 -14.95
CA LEU A 245 2.13 -7.15 -16.29
C LEU A 245 2.27 -8.37 -17.21
N GLN A 246 3.43 -9.05 -17.20
CA GLN A 246 3.65 -10.23 -18.05
C GLN A 246 2.68 -11.38 -17.75
N GLU A 247 2.28 -11.57 -16.49
CA GLU A 247 1.27 -12.56 -16.13
C GLU A 247 -0.11 -12.16 -16.63
N VAL A 248 -0.49 -10.89 -16.46
CA VAL A 248 -1.78 -10.35 -16.93
C VAL A 248 -1.87 -10.42 -18.45
N GLU A 249 -0.80 -10.13 -19.18
CA GLU A 249 -0.72 -10.33 -20.63
C GLU A 249 -0.92 -11.80 -21.03
N ALA A 250 -0.39 -12.75 -20.24
CA ALA A 250 -0.58 -14.17 -20.51
C ALA A 250 -2.06 -14.58 -20.33
N MET A 251 -2.72 -14.02 -19.31
CA MET A 251 -4.16 -14.17 -19.09
C MET A 251 -4.97 -13.50 -20.20
N ALA A 252 -4.61 -12.29 -20.63
CA ALA A 252 -5.23 -11.59 -21.73
C ALA A 252 -5.12 -12.37 -23.04
N ALA A 253 -3.92 -12.88 -23.36
CA ALA A 253 -3.67 -13.70 -24.53
C ALA A 253 -4.50 -14.99 -24.54
N GLU A 254 -4.89 -15.52 -23.37
CA GLU A 254 -5.82 -16.65 -23.27
C GLU A 254 -7.20 -16.28 -23.79
N VAL A 255 -7.73 -15.16 -23.30
CA VAL A 255 -9.05 -14.68 -23.68
C VAL A 255 -9.08 -14.30 -25.15
N LEU A 256 -8.04 -13.60 -25.63
CA LEU A 256 -7.89 -13.17 -27.02
C LEU A 256 -7.75 -14.35 -27.99
N ALA A 257 -7.00 -15.39 -27.62
CA ALA A 257 -6.86 -16.59 -28.44
C ALA A 257 -8.17 -17.38 -28.59
N ALA A 258 -9.10 -17.23 -27.63
CA ALA A 258 -10.43 -17.83 -27.71
C ALA A 258 -11.41 -17.06 -28.61
N GLN A 259 -11.09 -15.82 -29.01
CA GLN A 259 -11.94 -15.00 -29.89
C GLN A 259 -11.78 -15.39 -31.38
N PRO A 260 -12.77 -15.06 -32.24
CA PRO A 260 -12.66 -15.22 -33.69
C PRO A 260 -11.42 -14.52 -34.24
N LYS A 261 -10.72 -15.16 -35.19
CA LYS A 261 -9.44 -14.65 -35.73
C LYS A 261 -9.57 -13.24 -36.30
N GLU A 262 -10.71 -12.95 -36.90
CA GLU A 262 -11.04 -11.68 -37.54
C GLU A 262 -11.14 -10.52 -36.54
N GLN A 263 -11.35 -10.81 -35.24
CA GLN A 263 -11.50 -9.80 -34.18
C GLN A 263 -10.21 -9.60 -33.37
N ARG A 264 -9.27 -10.55 -33.41
CA ARG A 264 -8.13 -10.58 -32.48
C ARG A 264 -7.25 -9.33 -32.55
N GLU A 265 -6.96 -8.85 -33.75
CA GLU A 265 -6.08 -7.68 -33.94
C GLU A 265 -6.70 -6.41 -33.30
N ALA A 266 -7.99 -6.19 -33.50
CA ALA A 266 -8.70 -5.07 -32.88
C ALA A 266 -8.73 -5.19 -31.35
N LEU A 267 -8.98 -6.41 -30.85
CA LEU A 267 -9.02 -6.67 -29.41
C LEU A 267 -7.63 -6.57 -28.74
N ILE A 268 -6.56 -6.99 -29.42
CA ILE A 268 -5.18 -6.78 -28.95
C ILE A 268 -4.90 -5.29 -28.78
N ASN A 269 -5.27 -4.46 -29.76
CA ASN A 269 -5.10 -3.02 -29.68
C ASN A 269 -5.90 -2.39 -28.53
N MET A 270 -7.13 -2.86 -28.29
CA MET A 270 -7.98 -2.39 -27.18
C MET A 270 -7.42 -2.78 -25.81
N VAL A 271 -6.99 -4.03 -25.64
CA VAL A 271 -6.37 -4.50 -24.40
C VAL A 271 -5.07 -3.75 -24.13
N ALA A 272 -4.21 -3.58 -25.14
CA ALA A 272 -2.97 -2.83 -24.99
C ALA A 272 -3.24 -1.37 -24.61
N GLU A 273 -4.20 -0.71 -25.25
CA GLU A 273 -4.62 0.65 -24.88
C GLU A 273 -5.07 0.72 -23.42
N HIS A 274 -5.90 -0.23 -22.98
CA HIS A 274 -6.39 -0.28 -21.60
C HIS A 274 -5.25 -0.49 -20.59
N LEU A 275 -4.34 -1.43 -20.85
CA LEU A 275 -3.19 -1.67 -19.96
C LEU A 275 -2.28 -0.44 -19.86
N THR A 276 -2.09 0.32 -20.95
CA THR A 276 -1.30 1.57 -20.89
C THR A 276 -1.98 2.74 -20.17
N GLN A 277 -3.23 2.60 -19.72
CA GLN A 277 -3.89 3.62 -18.91
C GLN A 277 -3.45 3.60 -17.45
N ASP A 278 -2.84 2.50 -16.99
CA ASP A 278 -2.25 2.44 -15.66
C ASP A 278 -0.92 3.21 -15.66
N GLU A 279 -0.83 4.26 -14.84
CA GLU A 279 0.37 5.09 -14.70
C GLU A 279 1.60 4.29 -14.25
N ALA A 280 1.41 3.11 -13.64
CA ALA A 280 2.50 2.27 -13.19
C ALA A 280 3.04 1.31 -14.28
N ILE A 281 2.47 1.34 -15.50
CA ILE A 281 2.96 0.57 -16.65
C ILE A 281 3.81 1.49 -17.55
N ASP A 282 5.13 1.30 -17.51
CA ASP A 282 6.09 2.07 -18.32
C ASP A 282 6.23 1.56 -19.78
N GLN A 283 5.63 0.40 -20.09
CA GLN A 283 5.73 -0.19 -21.43
C GLN A 283 4.87 0.57 -22.43
N SER A 284 5.43 0.82 -23.62
CA SER A 284 4.66 1.44 -24.69
C SER A 284 3.55 0.52 -25.18
N LYS A 285 2.47 1.10 -25.70
CA LYS A 285 1.36 0.36 -26.30
C LYS A 285 1.85 -0.62 -27.37
N GLU A 286 2.79 -0.20 -28.21
CA GLU A 286 3.36 -1.04 -29.28
C GLU A 286 4.12 -2.25 -28.73
N ALA A 287 4.84 -2.08 -27.61
CA ALA A 287 5.52 -3.18 -26.94
C ALA A 287 4.51 -4.22 -26.42
N ILE A 288 3.44 -3.76 -25.76
CA ILE A 288 2.36 -4.63 -25.26
C ILE A 288 1.64 -5.33 -26.43
N ILE A 289 1.35 -4.61 -27.53
CA ILE A 289 0.76 -5.21 -28.75
C ILE A 289 1.66 -6.34 -29.28
N ALA A 290 2.97 -6.11 -29.40
CA ALA A 290 3.90 -7.10 -29.90
C ALA A 290 3.95 -8.35 -29.00
N GLN A 291 3.97 -8.15 -27.67
CA GLN A 291 3.95 -9.23 -26.68
C GLN A 291 2.65 -10.03 -26.74
N LEU A 292 1.49 -9.37 -26.72
CA LEU A 292 0.18 -10.01 -26.83
C LEU A 292 0.04 -10.79 -28.14
N THR A 293 0.46 -10.21 -29.27
CA THR A 293 0.42 -10.86 -30.58
C THR A 293 1.24 -12.15 -30.57
N SER A 294 2.50 -12.07 -30.12
CA SER A 294 3.39 -13.22 -30.00
C SER A 294 2.81 -14.31 -29.09
N ARG A 295 2.23 -13.94 -27.94
CA ARG A 295 1.60 -14.88 -27.01
C ARG A 295 0.35 -15.54 -27.60
N VAL A 296 -0.47 -14.80 -28.33
CA VAL A 296 -1.68 -15.32 -28.99
C VAL A 296 -1.33 -16.29 -30.13
N GLU A 297 -0.31 -15.98 -30.93
CA GLU A 297 0.13 -16.81 -32.06
C GLU A 297 0.84 -18.10 -31.63
N ASN A 298 1.67 -18.02 -30.59
CA ASN A 298 2.42 -19.15 -30.07
C ASN A 298 1.63 -20.03 -29.10
N ARG A 299 0.39 -19.65 -28.76
CA ARG A 299 -0.42 -20.46 -27.85
C ARG A 299 -0.82 -21.75 -28.57
N PRO A 300 -0.53 -22.93 -28.00
CA PRO A 300 -1.05 -24.16 -28.57
C PRO A 300 -2.57 -24.03 -28.60
N VAL A 301 -3.16 -24.28 -29.78
CA VAL A 301 -4.61 -24.40 -29.89
C VAL A 301 -4.97 -25.54 -28.97
N GLN A 302 -5.39 -25.22 -27.75
CA GLN A 302 -6.15 -26.14 -26.94
C GLN A 302 -7.44 -26.29 -27.74
N VAL A 303 -7.42 -27.25 -28.66
CA VAL A 303 -8.63 -27.76 -29.27
C VAL A 303 -9.44 -28.13 -28.04
N ALA A 304 -10.44 -27.32 -27.73
CA ALA A 304 -11.51 -27.75 -26.87
C ALA A 304 -12.08 -28.95 -27.63
N GLU A 305 -11.51 -30.13 -27.39
CA GLU A 305 -12.21 -31.38 -27.49
C GLU A 305 -13.33 -31.24 -26.47
N ALA A 306 -14.33 -30.45 -26.83
CA ALA A 306 -15.70 -30.78 -26.57
C ALA A 306 -15.88 -32.14 -27.23
N THR A 307 -15.40 -33.19 -26.57
CA THR A 307 -16.02 -34.49 -26.62
C THR A 307 -17.44 -34.21 -26.15
N HIS A 308 -18.25 -33.82 -27.12
CA HIS A 308 -19.67 -34.08 -27.19
C HIS A 308 -19.80 -35.61 -27.24
N ASP A 309 -19.35 -36.28 -26.18
CA ASP A 309 -19.72 -37.65 -25.91
C ASP A 309 -21.22 -37.56 -25.71
N GLY A 310 -21.99 -37.94 -26.71
CA GLY A 310 -23.45 -37.94 -26.74
C GLY A 310 -24.07 -38.86 -25.69
N ARG A 311 -23.38 -39.11 -24.57
CA ARG A 311 -23.93 -39.68 -23.36
C ARG A 311 -24.86 -38.65 -22.74
N LEU A 312 -26.14 -38.84 -23.06
CA LEU A 312 -27.27 -38.35 -22.29
C LEU A 312 -26.92 -38.37 -20.80
N MET A 313 -26.87 -37.19 -20.18
CA MET A 313 -26.77 -37.07 -18.72
C MET A 313 -27.88 -37.91 -18.11
N PRO A 314 -27.59 -38.82 -17.15
CA PRO A 314 -28.63 -39.53 -16.44
C PRO A 314 -29.58 -38.52 -15.78
N GLU A 315 -30.88 -38.74 -15.91
CA GLU A 315 -31.90 -37.87 -15.33
C GLU A 315 -31.61 -37.61 -13.84
N PRO A 316 -31.80 -36.37 -13.35
CA PRO A 316 -31.59 -36.06 -11.95
C PRO A 316 -32.56 -36.88 -11.09
N THR A 317 -32.02 -37.83 -10.34
CA THR A 317 -32.76 -38.58 -9.32
C THR A 317 -33.30 -37.60 -8.29
N LYS A 318 -34.63 -37.46 -8.25
CA LYS A 318 -35.35 -36.73 -7.20
C LYS A 318 -35.15 -37.48 -5.87
N HIS A 319 -34.37 -36.91 -4.96
CA HIS A 319 -34.41 -37.31 -3.57
C HIS A 319 -35.61 -36.60 -2.90
N ILE A 320 -36.59 -37.42 -2.52
CA ILE A 320 -37.74 -37.07 -1.66
C ILE A 320 -37.26 -37.02 -0.21
#